data_AF-A0A5N9AV61-F1
#
_entry.id   AF-A0A5N9AV61-F1
#
_cell.length_a   1.000
_cell.length_b   1.000
_cell.length_c   1.000
_cell.angle_alpha   90.00
_cell.angle_beta   90.00
_cell.angle_gamma   90.00
#
_symmetry.space_group_name_H-M   'P 1'
#
loop_
_entity.id
_entity.type
_entity.pdbx_description
1 polymer ?
#
loop_
_entity_poly.entity_id
_entity_poly.type
_entity_poly.pdbx_seq_one_letter_code
_entity_poly.pdbx_strand_id
1 'polypeptide(L)'
;MDTQVLGISCNAKPVQTAFTATLGSIPYPILSDFYPHGRMSTDYGVFNKDTGVPKRAIVIIDKEGIVQFSETYKSAMDLNPNDILAKVKKL
;
A
#
# COMPACT_ATOMS: atom_id res chain seq x y z
N MET A 1 19.09 3.32 -0.36
CA MET A 1 18.43 1.99 -0.35
C MET A 1 17.87 1.80 -1.74
N ASP A 2 18.00 0.60 -2.28
CA ASP A 2 17.43 0.27 -3.59
C ASP A 2 16.04 -0.33 -3.38
N THR A 3 15.05 0.55 -3.15
CA THR A 3 13.69 0.20 -2.74
C THR A 3 12.69 1.17 -3.37
N GLN A 4 11.59 0.64 -3.90
CA GLN A 4 10.47 1.42 -4.44
C GLN A 4 9.28 1.37 -3.48
N VAL A 5 8.62 2.52 -3.30
CA VAL A 5 7.37 2.62 -2.53
C VAL A 5 6.21 2.70 -3.52
N LEU A 6 5.15 1.93 -3.27
CA LEU A 6 3.93 1.94 -4.08
C LEU A 6 2.73 2.14 -3.15
N GLY A 7 1.98 3.23 -3.36
CA GLY A 7 0.71 3.42 -2.68
C GLY A 7 -0.41 2.72 -3.45
N ILE A 8 -1.33 2.05 -2.75
CA ILE A 8 -2.41 1.26 -3.38
C ILE A 8 -3.74 1.61 -2.71
N SER A 9 -4.79 1.78 -3.51
CA SER A 9 -6.18 1.83 -3.05
C SER A 9 -7.13 1.35 -4.16
N CYS A 10 -8.35 0.97 -3.80
CA CYS A 10 -9.39 0.56 -4.75
C CYS A 10 -10.02 1.72 -5.54
N ASN A 11 -9.59 2.97 -5.33
CA ASN A 11 -10.07 4.09 -6.14
C ASN A 11 -9.60 3.96 -7.59
N ALA A 12 -10.46 4.30 -8.55
CA ALA A 12 -10.11 4.38 -9.97
C ALA A 12 -8.98 5.39 -10.22
N LYS A 13 -8.19 5.16 -11.26
CA LYS A 13 -7.01 5.99 -11.57
C LYS A 13 -7.29 7.50 -11.66
N PRO A 14 -8.38 7.99 -12.30
CA PRO A 14 -8.68 9.42 -12.34
C PRO A 14 -8.90 10.03 -10.94
N VAL A 15 -9.55 9.30 -10.04
CA VAL A 15 -9.79 9.72 -8.65
C VAL A 15 -8.46 9.82 -7.89
N GLN A 16 -7.59 8.82 -8.05
CA GLN A 16 -6.25 8.84 -7.46
C GLN A 16 -5.45 10.05 -7.96
N THR A 17 -5.44 10.29 -9.27
CA THR A 17 -4.75 11.45 -9.87
C THR A 17 -5.27 12.77 -9.29
N ALA A 18 -6.59 12.96 -9.28
CA ALA A 18 -7.19 14.16 -8.73
C ALA A 18 -6.83 14.35 -7.24
N PHE A 19 -6.95 13.31 -6.42
CA PHE A 19 -6.61 13.37 -5.00
C PHE A 19 -5.13 13.71 -4.76
N THR A 20 -4.22 13.03 -5.45
CA THR A 20 -2.77 13.27 -5.30
C THR A 20 -2.35 14.67 -5.73
N ALA A 21 -3.02 15.25 -6.72
CA ALA A 21 -2.78 16.63 -7.14
C ALA A 21 -3.10 17.64 -6.02
N THR A 22 -4.15 17.37 -5.21
CA THR A 22 -4.50 18.23 -4.07
C THR A 22 -3.47 18.19 -2.94
N LEU A 23 -2.65 17.13 -2.87
CA LEU A 23 -1.63 16.93 -1.85
C LEU A 23 -0.26 17.50 -2.23
N GLY A 24 -0.17 18.28 -3.31
CA GLY A 24 1.11 18.79 -3.80
C GLY A 24 1.93 17.74 -4.57
N SER A 25 1.28 16.68 -5.07
CA SER A 25 1.88 15.50 -5.69
C SER A 25 2.67 14.62 -4.71
N ILE A 26 2.29 13.34 -4.65
CA ILE A 26 2.98 12.34 -3.83
C ILE A 26 4.25 11.87 -4.57
N PRO A 27 5.42 11.77 -3.92
CA PRO A 27 6.70 11.50 -4.59
C PRO A 27 6.91 10.03 -4.99
N TYR A 28 5.83 9.24 -5.05
CA TYR A 28 5.87 7.83 -5.42
C TYR A 28 4.58 7.41 -6.14
N PRO A 29 4.62 6.33 -6.94
CA PRO A 29 3.45 5.88 -7.69
C PRO A 29 2.26 5.50 -6.80
N ILE A 30 1.07 5.95 -7.19
CA ILE A 30 -0.20 5.49 -6.63
C ILE A 30 -0.92 4.61 -7.67
N LEU A 31 -1.12 3.36 -7.28
CA LEU A 31 -1.77 2.31 -8.06
C LEU A 31 -3.27 2.22 -7.74
N SER A 32 -4.00 1.63 -8.68
CA SER A 32 -5.46 1.48 -8.62
C SER A 32 -5.82 -0.01 -8.64
N ASP A 33 -6.37 -0.51 -7.55
CA ASP A 33 -6.95 -1.86 -7.42
C ASP A 33 -8.48 -1.82 -7.61
N PHE A 34 -8.89 -1.09 -8.65
CA PHE A 34 -10.30 -0.73 -8.87
C PHE A 34 -11.10 -1.83 -9.57
N TYR A 35 -10.52 -2.54 -10.54
CA TYR A 35 -11.25 -3.59 -11.26
C TYR A 35 -10.35 -4.73 -11.76
N PRO A 36 -10.67 -6.01 -11.46
CA PRO A 36 -11.78 -6.46 -10.61
C PRO A 36 -11.64 -5.92 -9.17
N HIS A 37 -12.73 -5.43 -8.59
CA HIS A 37 -12.70 -4.59 -7.38
C HIS A 37 -11.97 -5.25 -6.23
N GLY A 38 -10.86 -4.64 -5.79
CA GLY A 38 -10.09 -5.13 -4.65
C GLY A 38 -9.42 -6.48 -4.88
N ARG A 39 -9.20 -6.91 -6.13
CA ARG A 39 -8.66 -8.24 -6.42
C ARG A 39 -7.26 -8.41 -5.83
N MET A 40 -6.36 -7.46 -6.02
CA MET A 40 -5.03 -7.53 -5.44
C MET A 40 -5.10 -7.49 -3.92
N SER A 41 -5.91 -6.58 -3.36
CA SER A 41 -6.11 -6.49 -1.92
C SER A 41 -6.65 -7.79 -1.33
N THR A 42 -7.49 -8.51 -2.08
CA THR A 42 -8.04 -9.81 -1.68
C THR A 42 -6.96 -10.89 -1.73
N ASP A 43 -6.18 -10.95 -2.81
CA ASP A 43 -5.08 -11.91 -2.98
C ASP A 43 -3.99 -11.72 -1.90
N TYR A 44 -3.81 -10.49 -1.40
CA TYR A 44 -2.90 -10.16 -0.30
C TYR A 44 -3.54 -10.31 1.10
N GLY A 45 -4.83 -10.68 1.18
CA GLY A 45 -5.53 -10.89 2.45
C GLY A 45 -5.90 -9.61 3.21
N VAL A 46 -5.78 -8.44 2.57
CA VAL A 46 -5.98 -7.12 3.21
C VAL A 46 -7.27 -6.43 2.79
N PHE A 47 -8.06 -6.99 1.89
CA PHE A 47 -9.35 -6.41 1.51
C PHE A 47 -10.39 -6.49 2.65
N ASN A 48 -11.01 -5.36 3.01
CA ASN A 48 -12.13 -5.33 3.92
C ASN A 48 -13.44 -5.42 3.13
N LYS A 49 -14.14 -6.56 3.25
CA LYS A 49 -15.41 -6.83 2.55
C LYS A 49 -16.56 -5.97 3.06
N ASP A 50 -16.54 -5.56 4.33
CA ASP A 50 -17.63 -4.79 4.93
C ASP A 50 -17.61 -3.34 4.45
N THR A 51 -16.40 -2.79 4.25
CA THR A 51 -16.21 -1.39 3.83
C THR A 51 -15.85 -1.24 2.34
N GLY A 52 -15.57 -2.35 1.64
CA GLY A 52 -15.20 -2.36 0.22
C GLY A 52 -13.85 -1.71 -0.10
N VAL A 53 -12.93 -1.62 0.86
CA VAL A 53 -11.60 -0.98 0.71
C VAL A 53 -10.52 -1.81 1.38
N PRO A 54 -9.23 -1.69 0.98
CA PRO A 54 -8.16 -2.36 1.70
C PRO A 54 -8.05 -1.82 3.14
N LYS A 55 -7.73 -2.72 4.07
CA LYS A 55 -7.21 -2.38 5.40
C LYS A 55 -5.91 -1.59 5.22
N ARG A 56 -5.55 -0.81 6.24
CA ARG A 56 -4.23 -0.18 6.28
C ARG A 56 -3.20 -1.29 6.46
N ALA A 57 -2.33 -1.47 5.48
CA ALA A 57 -1.36 -2.54 5.50
C ALA A 57 -0.04 -2.10 4.88
N ILE A 58 1.05 -2.70 5.36
CA ILE A 58 2.35 -2.63 4.71
C ILE A 58 2.77 -4.05 4.37
N VAL A 59 3.24 -4.22 3.14
CA VAL A 59 3.86 -5.45 2.67
C VAL A 59 5.22 -5.09 2.09
N ILE A 60 6.27 -5.80 2.52
CA ILE A 60 7.62 -5.64 1.98
C ILE A 60 7.94 -6.90 1.19
N ILE A 61 8.30 -6.69 -0.07
CA ILE A 61 8.66 -7.73 -1.03
C ILE A 61 10.13 -7.51 -1.39
N ASP A 62 10.95 -8.55 -1.30
CA ASP A 62 12.35 -8.48 -1.72
C ASP A 62 12.51 -8.55 -3.25
N LYS A 63 13.76 -8.53 -3.71
CA LYS A 63 14.09 -8.57 -5.15
C LYS A 63 13.81 -9.91 -5.82
N GLU A 64 13.64 -10.98 -5.05
CA GLU A 64 13.26 -12.31 -5.54
C GLU A 64 11.73 -12.48 -5.60
N GLY A 65 10.97 -11.46 -5.17
CA GLY A 65 9.51 -11.48 -5.16
C GLY A 65 8.91 -12.14 -3.92
N ILE A 66 9.70 -12.35 -2.87
CA ILE A 66 9.25 -13.00 -1.64
C ILE A 66 8.77 -11.96 -0.62
N VAL A 67 7.62 -12.23 0.02
CA VAL A 67 7.10 -11.39 1.10
C VAL A 67 7.94 -11.58 2.36
N GLN A 68 8.66 -10.54 2.75
CA GLN A 68 9.54 -10.52 3.92
C GLN A 68 8.88 -9.91 5.16
N PHE A 69 7.75 -9.23 4.95
CA PHE A 69 6.95 -8.59 5.99
C PHE A 69 5.54 -8.33 5.48
N SER A 70 4.53 -8.56 6.32
CA SER A 70 3.14 -8.18 6.06
C SER A 70 2.46 -7.88 7.39
N GLU A 71 1.92 -6.67 7.55
CA GLU A 71 1.21 -6.25 8.75
C GLU A 71 0.03 -5.35 8.41
N THR A 72 -1.07 -5.52 9.16
CA THR A 72 -2.26 -4.67 9.08
C THR A 72 -2.40 -3.80 10.32
N TYR A 73 -2.76 -2.54 10.13
CA TYR A 73 -2.91 -1.53 11.19
C TYR A 73 -4.38 -1.12 11.33
N LYS A 74 -4.79 -0.78 12.56
CA LYS A 74 -6.15 -0.27 12.83
C LYS A 74 -6.26 1.20 12.40
N SER A 75 -5.22 1.97 12.65
CA SER A 75 -5.10 3.39 12.30
C SER A 75 -3.81 3.68 11.54
N ALA A 76 -3.80 4.75 10.75
CA ALA A 76 -2.55 5.25 10.15
C ALA A 76 -1.58 5.78 11.21
N MET A 77 -2.08 6.15 12.38
CA MET A 77 -1.27 6.62 13.51
C MET A 77 -0.52 5.48 14.20
N ASP A 78 -0.96 4.23 14.02
CA ASP A 78 -0.29 3.06 14.61
C ASP A 78 1.00 2.69 13.84
N LEU A 79 1.21 3.30 12.68
CA LEU A 79 2.33 3.05 11.80
C LEU A 79 3.49 3.97 12.14
N ASN A 80 4.63 3.38 12.46
CA ASN A 80 5.89 4.09 12.63
C ASN A 80 6.81 3.82 11.43
N PRO A 81 7.08 4.83 10.58
CA PRO A 81 7.92 4.65 9.39
C PRO A 81 9.35 4.17 9.70
N ASN A 82 9.89 4.48 10.89
CA ASN A 82 11.23 4.05 11.26
C ASN A 82 11.33 2.53 11.42
N ASP A 83 10.26 1.87 11.87
CA ASP A 83 10.22 0.41 12.03
C ASP A 83 10.26 -0.28 10.66
N ILE A 84 9.54 0.30 9.69
CA ILE A 84 9.52 -0.16 8.30
C ILE A 84 10.90 0.05 7.65
N LEU A 85 11.51 1.22 7.83
CA LEU A 85 12.85 1.50 7.34
C LEU A 85 13.90 0.55 7.96
N ALA A 86 13.79 0.25 9.25
CA ALA A 86 14.67 -0.71 9.91
C ALA A 86 14.49 -2.14 9.37
N LYS A 87 13.27 -2.52 8.97
CA LYS A 87 13.00 -3.81 8.32
C LYS A 87 13.59 -3.87 6.92
N VAL A 88 13.41 -2.82 6.11
CA VAL A 88 13.99 -2.72 4.75
C VAL A 88 15.52 -2.76 4.78
N LYS A 89 16.17 -2.10 5.74
CA LYS A 89 17.64 -2.11 5.90
C LYS A 89 18.24 -3.50 6.20
N LYS A 90 17.42 -4.45 6.66
CA LYS A 90 17.85 -5.81 7.01
C LYS A 90 17.71 -6.79 5.84
N LEU A 91 17.09 -6.37 4.74
CA LEU A 91 16.95 -7.12 3.49
C LEU A 91 18.06 -6.70 2.52
#